data_AF-A0A383BLC2-F1
#
_entry.id   AF-A0A383BLC2-F1
#
_cell.length_a   1.000
_cell.length_b   1.000
_cell.length_c   1.000
_cell.angle_alpha   90.00
_cell.angle_beta   90.00
_cell.angle_gamma   90.00
#
_symmetry.space_group_name_H-M   'P 1'
#
loop_
_entity.id
_entity.type
_entity.pdbx_description
1 polymer ?
#
loop_
_entity_poly.entity_id
_entity_poly.type
_entity_poly.pdbx_seq_one_letter_code
_entity_poly.pdbx_strand_id
1 'polypeptide(L)'
;MLYFAPWKITLVIILCLAGVAFTVPNFFSEKTAAVLPDWLPHKQVNLGLDLQGGSHLLLEVEAGVVVKERLNALVDSVRDTLKIKRDGRRVGYRSLGVVGDAVNVTIRNSDQLALAVDEIEKLAVPVQGNVVSGIAGGRDIVVEVIEGNKVKVALTEEAIRERRRSAIEQSIEIVRRRIDELGTREPTIQRQGEDRILVQVPGLQD
;
A
#
# COMPACT_ATOMS: atom_id res chain seq x y z
N MET A 1 29.33 -13.99 -59.08
CA MET A 1 30.22 -13.45 -58.04
C MET A 1 29.58 -12.17 -57.53
N LEU A 2 29.16 -12.12 -56.26
CA LEU A 2 28.55 -10.94 -55.67
C LEU A 2 29.64 -9.86 -55.47
N TYR A 3 29.71 -8.89 -56.40
CA TYR A 3 30.57 -7.71 -56.25
C TYR A 3 29.87 -6.70 -55.36
N PHE A 4 30.30 -6.59 -54.10
CA PHE A 4 29.87 -5.54 -53.20
C PHE A 4 30.77 -4.31 -53.36
N ALA A 5 30.18 -3.12 -53.40
CA ALA A 5 30.94 -1.88 -53.43
C ALA A 5 31.77 -1.74 -52.13
N PRO A 6 33.04 -1.31 -52.20
CA PRO A 6 33.95 -1.31 -51.04
C PRO A 6 33.43 -0.49 -49.86
N TRP A 7 32.68 0.60 -50.10
CA TRP A 7 32.07 1.39 -49.03
C TRP A 7 31.01 0.61 -48.24
N LYS A 8 30.26 -0.28 -48.88
CA LYS A 8 29.27 -1.15 -48.22
C LYS A 8 29.97 -2.16 -47.34
N ILE A 9 31.10 -2.70 -47.80
CA ILE A 9 31.94 -3.61 -47.03
C ILE A 9 32.48 -2.90 -45.78
N THR A 10 33.03 -1.70 -45.93
CA THR A 10 33.53 -0.90 -44.80
C THR A 10 32.43 -0.59 -43.79
N LEU A 11 31.23 -0.21 -44.25
CA LEU A 11 30.08 0.06 -43.37
C LEU A 11 29.67 -1.19 -42.59
N VAL A 12 29.58 -2.35 -43.25
CA VAL A 12 29.26 -3.63 -42.59
C VAL A 12 30.31 -3.99 -41.54
N ILE A 13 31.60 -3.82 -41.85
CA ILE A 13 32.69 -4.09 -40.90
C ILE A 13 32.60 -3.17 -39.67
N ILE A 14 32.35 -1.87 -39.87
CA ILE A 14 32.18 -0.91 -38.78
C ILE A 14 30.98 -1.28 -37.91
N LEU A 15 29.85 -1.67 -38.52
CA LEU A 15 28.65 -2.07 -37.78
C LEU A 15 28.90 -3.36 -36.97
N CYS A 16 29.59 -4.34 -37.54
CA CYS A 16 29.98 -5.55 -36.83
C CYS A 16 30.93 -5.26 -35.66
N LEU A 17 31.95 -4.41 -35.87
CA LEU A 17 32.89 -4.00 -34.82
C LEU A 17 32.17 -3.24 -33.70
N ALA A 18 31.24 -2.35 -34.04
CA ALA A 18 30.41 -1.67 -33.06
C ALA A 18 29.55 -2.68 -32.28
N GLY A 19 28.88 -3.63 -32.94
CA GLY A 19 28.11 -4.67 -32.27
C GLY A 19 28.94 -5.52 -31.29
N VAL A 20 30.17 -5.88 -31.67
CA VAL A 20 31.11 -6.57 -30.77
C VAL A 20 31.48 -5.66 -29.59
N ALA A 21 31.86 -4.41 -29.84
CA ALA A 21 32.23 -3.47 -28.78
C ALA A 21 31.09 -3.24 -27.76
N PHE A 22 29.83 -3.22 -28.20
CA PHE A 22 28.65 -3.10 -27.32
C PHE A 22 28.32 -4.38 -26.55
N THR A 23 28.74 -5.57 -27.00
CA THR A 23 28.43 -6.86 -26.34
C THR A 23 29.55 -7.36 -25.43
N VAL A 24 30.79 -6.95 -25.67
CA VAL A 24 31.98 -7.23 -24.83
C VAL A 24 31.72 -7.03 -23.33
N PRO A 25 31.07 -5.95 -22.84
CA PRO A 25 30.82 -5.74 -21.41
C PRO A 25 30.01 -6.83 -20.73
N ASN A 26 29.14 -7.54 -21.46
CA ASN A 26 28.28 -8.60 -20.90
C ASN A 26 29.05 -9.91 -20.61
N PHE A 27 30.24 -10.09 -21.19
CA PHE A 27 31.06 -11.29 -20.97
C PHE A 27 32.03 -11.16 -19.78
N PHE A 28 32.17 -9.96 -19.21
CA PHE A 28 33.06 -9.69 -18.08
C PHE A 28 32.26 -9.51 -16.79
N SER A 29 32.85 -9.82 -15.63
CA SER A 29 32.25 -9.54 -14.32
C SER A 29 32.19 -8.03 -14.06
N GLU A 30 31.21 -7.53 -13.29
CA GLU A 30 31.02 -6.09 -12.97
C GLU A 30 32.32 -5.37 -12.55
N LYS A 31 33.21 -6.07 -11.84
CA LYS A 31 34.50 -5.54 -11.37
C LYS A 31 35.51 -5.29 -12.49
N THR A 32 35.47 -6.07 -13.57
CA THR A 32 36.35 -5.91 -14.74
C THR A 32 35.73 -4.93 -15.74
N ALA A 33 34.40 -4.87 -15.81
CA ALA A 33 33.68 -3.91 -16.63
C ALA A 33 33.90 -2.47 -16.17
N ALA A 34 34.05 -2.24 -14.86
CA ALA A 34 34.34 -0.91 -14.28
C ALA A 34 35.72 -0.34 -14.65
N VAL A 35 36.65 -1.17 -15.16
CA VAL A 35 38.01 -0.76 -15.56
C VAL A 35 38.11 -0.55 -17.09
N LEU A 36 36.99 -0.75 -17.82
CA LEU A 36 36.95 -0.48 -19.25
C LEU A 36 37.10 1.03 -19.51
N PRO A 37 37.82 1.43 -20.58
CA PRO A 37 37.98 2.84 -20.92
C PRO A 37 36.63 3.53 -21.18
N ASP A 38 36.53 4.84 -20.88
CA ASP A 38 35.30 5.65 -20.97
C ASP A 38 34.55 5.63 -22.33
N TRP A 39 35.21 5.19 -23.40
CA TRP A 39 34.63 5.11 -24.76
C TRP A 39 33.77 3.85 -25.00
N LEU A 40 33.74 2.90 -24.06
CA LEU A 40 33.02 1.63 -24.18
C LEU A 40 31.88 1.56 -23.13
N PRO A 41 30.69 1.04 -23.45
CA PRO A 41 29.53 1.13 -22.55
C PRO A 41 29.72 0.25 -21.30
N HIS A 42 29.68 0.86 -20.12
CA HIS A 42 29.82 0.14 -18.83
C HIS A 42 28.53 -0.55 -18.34
N LYS A 43 27.39 -0.32 -19.01
CA LYS A 43 26.10 -0.88 -18.58
C LYS A 43 25.95 -2.33 -19.07
N GLN A 44 26.00 -3.27 -18.13
CA GLN A 44 25.62 -4.65 -18.36
C GLN A 44 24.10 -4.79 -18.43
N VAL A 45 23.61 -5.85 -19.07
CA VAL A 45 22.19 -6.20 -19.04
C VAL A 45 21.81 -6.64 -17.62
N ASN A 46 20.76 -6.03 -17.06
CA ASN A 46 20.22 -6.46 -15.77
C ASN A 46 19.73 -7.92 -15.90
N LEU A 47 20.38 -8.83 -15.19
CA LEU A 47 20.01 -10.24 -15.14
C LEU A 47 18.76 -10.39 -14.26
N GLY A 48 17.77 -11.14 -14.72
CA GLY A 48 16.59 -11.46 -13.92
C GLY A 48 16.92 -12.41 -12.76
N LEU A 49 15.98 -12.56 -11.83
CA LEU A 49 16.09 -13.42 -10.65
C LEU A 49 16.56 -14.86 -10.97
N ASP A 50 16.04 -15.44 -12.06
CA ASP A 50 16.35 -16.82 -12.46
C ASP A 50 17.82 -17.01 -12.89
N LEU A 51 18.44 -15.95 -13.43
CA LEU A 51 19.83 -15.98 -13.89
C LEU A 51 20.83 -15.50 -12.83
N GLN A 52 20.40 -14.60 -11.94
CA GLN A 52 21.26 -14.00 -10.90
C GLN A 52 21.16 -14.75 -9.55
N GLY A 53 20.18 -15.65 -9.40
CA GLY A 53 19.76 -16.20 -8.10
C GLY A 53 19.06 -15.13 -7.24
N GLY A 54 18.44 -15.52 -6.13
CA GLY A 54 17.87 -14.58 -5.15
C GLY A 54 16.68 -15.13 -4.38
N SER A 55 15.97 -14.25 -3.68
CA SER A 55 14.83 -14.63 -2.81
C SER A 55 13.49 -14.20 -3.41
N HIS A 56 12.50 -15.09 -3.31
CA HIS A 56 11.12 -14.88 -3.72
C HIS A 56 10.20 -15.16 -2.53
N LEU A 57 9.61 -14.11 -1.96
CA LEU A 57 8.79 -14.18 -0.76
C LEU A 57 7.38 -13.68 -1.05
N LEU A 58 6.39 -14.41 -0.55
CA LEU A 58 4.99 -14.01 -0.53
C LEU A 58 4.61 -13.72 0.92
N LEU A 59 4.35 -12.46 1.24
CA LEU A 59 3.98 -12.02 2.58
C LEU A 59 2.48 -11.76 2.64
N GLU A 60 1.81 -12.17 3.71
CA GLU A 60 0.40 -11.87 3.96
C GLU A 60 0.27 -10.72 4.97
N VAL A 61 -0.58 -9.75 4.66
CA VAL A 61 -0.83 -8.58 5.50
C VAL A 61 -2.12 -8.81 6.26
N GLU A 62 -2.06 -8.74 7.59
CA GLU A 62 -3.24 -8.87 8.45
C GLU A 62 -4.11 -7.59 8.45
N ALA A 63 -4.73 -7.29 7.31
CA ALA A 63 -5.53 -6.08 7.15
C ALA A 63 -6.77 -6.03 8.08
N GLY A 64 -7.23 -7.20 8.56
CA GLY A 64 -8.31 -7.30 9.55
C GLY A 64 -7.96 -6.71 10.92
N VAL A 65 -6.68 -6.67 11.30
CA VAL A 65 -6.24 -6.06 12.57
C VAL A 65 -6.46 -4.55 12.53
N VAL A 66 -6.14 -3.91 11.40
CA VAL A 66 -6.30 -2.47 11.20
C VAL A 66 -7.77 -2.04 11.31
N VAL A 67 -8.70 -2.86 10.80
CA VAL A 67 -10.14 -2.60 10.91
C VAL A 67 -10.59 -2.67 12.38
N LYS A 68 -10.14 -3.69 13.12
CA LYS A 68 -10.44 -3.82 14.56
C LYS A 68 -9.88 -2.65 15.37
N GLU A 69 -8.65 -2.23 15.09
CA GLU A 69 -8.05 -1.06 15.73
C GLU A 69 -8.86 0.22 15.46
N ARG A 70 -9.36 0.41 14.23
CA ARG A 70 -10.25 1.53 13.92
C ARG A 70 -11.55 1.47 14.72
N LEU A 71 -12.17 0.29 14.86
CA LEU A 71 -13.39 0.13 15.65
C LEU A 71 -13.14 0.43 17.14
N ASN A 72 -12.00 0.01 17.69
CA ASN A 72 -11.61 0.35 19.05
C ASN A 72 -11.36 1.85 19.22
N ALA A 73 -10.64 2.48 18.30
CA ALA A 73 -10.44 3.92 18.30
C ALA A 73 -11.77 4.70 18.14
N LEU A 74 -12.71 4.16 17.38
CA LEU A 74 -14.07 4.72 17.24
C LEU A 74 -14.85 4.60 18.55
N VAL A 75 -14.75 3.47 19.27
CA VAL A 75 -15.30 3.31 20.62
C VAL A 75 -14.78 4.40 21.54
N ASP A 76 -13.47 4.65 21.56
CA ASP A 76 -12.87 5.68 22.40
C ASP A 76 -13.29 7.10 21.97
N SER A 77 -13.37 7.36 20.66
CA SER A 77 -13.86 8.64 20.13
C SER A 77 -15.32 8.89 20.53
N VAL A 78 -16.20 7.90 20.38
CA VAL A 78 -17.61 7.97 20.79
C VAL A 78 -17.71 8.15 22.31
N ARG A 79 -16.91 7.43 23.09
CA ARG A 79 -16.83 7.56 24.54
C ARG A 79 -16.49 8.99 24.95
N ASP A 80 -15.51 9.59 24.29
CA ASP A 80 -15.03 10.92 24.62
C ASP A 80 -16.05 11.98 24.20
N THR A 81 -16.64 11.89 23.01
CA THR A 81 -17.71 12.80 22.57
C THR A 81 -18.94 12.75 23.49
N LEU A 82 -19.33 11.56 23.97
CA LEU A 82 -20.47 11.43 24.89
C LEU A 82 -20.14 11.88 26.33
N LYS A 83 -18.86 11.86 26.73
CA LYS A 83 -18.38 12.32 28.05
C LYS A 83 -18.10 13.83 28.09
N ILE A 84 -17.51 14.37 27.03
CA ILE A 84 -16.99 15.74 26.94
C ILE A 84 -18.12 16.64 26.46
N LYS A 85 -18.83 17.23 27.43
CA LYS A 85 -19.93 18.17 27.26
C LYS A 85 -19.58 19.37 26.38
N ARG A 86 -20.59 19.89 25.68
CA ARG A 86 -20.67 21.31 25.31
C ARG A 86 -21.72 22.13 26.10
N ASP A 87 -22.64 21.48 26.84
CA ASP A 87 -23.84 22.16 27.36
C ASP A 87 -24.33 21.72 28.76
N GLY A 88 -23.42 21.35 29.67
CA GLY A 88 -23.82 21.09 31.07
C GLY A 88 -24.56 19.77 31.34
N ARG A 89 -24.93 18.96 30.33
CA ARG A 89 -25.63 17.67 30.49
C ARG A 89 -24.77 16.50 29.99
N ARG A 90 -24.47 15.51 30.85
CA ARG A 90 -23.73 14.29 30.47
C ARG A 90 -24.70 13.34 29.76
N VAL A 91 -24.35 12.82 28.59
CA VAL A 91 -25.14 11.76 27.97
C VAL A 91 -24.74 10.44 28.62
N GLY A 92 -25.62 9.92 29.48
CA GLY A 92 -25.40 8.63 30.10
C GLY A 92 -25.52 7.54 29.05
N TYR A 93 -24.46 6.73 28.88
CA TYR A 93 -24.51 5.55 28.02
C TYR A 93 -24.35 4.26 28.84
N ARG A 94 -24.68 3.13 28.21
CA ARG A 94 -24.53 1.77 28.71
C ARG A 94 -24.03 0.90 27.57
N SER A 95 -23.19 -0.09 27.90
CA SER A 95 -22.73 -1.11 26.96
C SER A 95 -22.13 -0.55 25.66
N LEU A 96 -21.10 0.31 25.79
CA LEU A 96 -20.32 0.76 24.66
C LEU A 96 -19.23 -0.28 24.35
N GLY A 97 -19.24 -0.84 23.14
CA GLY A 97 -18.24 -1.81 22.72
C GLY A 97 -18.39 -2.22 21.27
N VAL A 98 -17.39 -2.95 20.77
CA VAL A 98 -17.38 -3.51 19.42
C VAL A 98 -18.17 -4.83 19.41
N VAL A 99 -19.11 -4.96 18.49
CA VAL A 99 -19.90 -6.18 18.25
C VAL A 99 -19.89 -6.47 16.75
N GLY A 100 -19.13 -7.49 16.33
CA GLY A 100 -18.86 -7.74 14.92
C GLY A 100 -18.07 -6.59 14.30
N ASP A 101 -18.57 -6.05 13.18
CA ASP A 101 -17.96 -4.92 12.46
C ASP A 101 -18.58 -3.56 12.81
N ALA A 102 -19.32 -3.49 13.92
CA ALA A 102 -19.99 -2.28 14.36
C ALA A 102 -19.72 -1.96 15.84
N VAL A 103 -19.78 -0.68 16.16
CA VAL A 103 -19.76 -0.17 17.52
C VAL A 103 -21.20 0.02 17.98
N ASN A 104 -21.59 -0.68 19.04
CA ASN A 104 -22.90 -0.55 19.65
C ASN A 104 -22.81 0.32 20.90
N VAL A 105 -23.76 1.24 21.04
CA VAL A 105 -23.93 2.06 22.23
C VAL A 105 -25.40 2.14 22.60
N THR A 106 -25.71 1.95 23.88
CA THR A 106 -27.08 2.15 24.39
C THR A 106 -27.15 3.46 25.16
N ILE A 107 -28.05 4.34 24.77
CA ILE A 107 -28.23 5.64 25.41
C ILE A 107 -29.25 5.51 26.54
N ARG A 108 -28.97 6.08 27.71
CA ARG A 108 -29.85 5.96 28.88
C ARG A 108 -31.10 6.82 28.77
N ASN A 109 -30.97 8.02 28.21
CA ASN A 109 -32.07 8.96 28.08
C ASN A 109 -32.50 9.07 26.60
N SER A 110 -33.78 8.77 26.32
CA SER A 110 -34.36 8.87 24.97
C SER A 110 -34.32 10.28 24.42
N ASP A 111 -34.42 11.30 25.27
CA ASP A 111 -34.44 12.71 24.86
C ASP A 111 -33.09 13.18 24.29
N GLN A 112 -32.03 12.42 24.57
CA GLN A 112 -30.65 12.71 24.14
C GLN A 112 -30.21 11.87 22.94
N LEU A 113 -31.08 10.98 22.44
CA LEU A 113 -30.77 10.08 21.33
C LEU A 113 -30.43 10.87 20.05
N ALA A 114 -31.27 11.85 19.68
CA ALA A 114 -31.07 12.66 18.48
C ALA A 114 -29.76 13.47 18.54
N LEU A 115 -29.46 14.05 19.70
CA LEU A 115 -28.22 14.81 19.90
C LEU A 115 -26.98 13.91 19.82
N ALA A 116 -27.05 12.72 20.42
CA ALA A 116 -25.95 11.77 20.38
C ALA A 116 -25.69 11.26 18.96
N VAL A 117 -26.73 11.00 18.17
CA VAL A 117 -26.58 10.59 16.77
C VAL A 117 -25.89 11.68 15.95
N ASP A 118 -26.34 12.93 16.05
CA ASP A 118 -25.71 14.07 15.35
C ASP A 118 -24.22 14.23 15.71
N GLU A 119 -23.88 14.11 17.00
CA GLU A 119 -22.48 14.21 17.45
C GLU A 119 -21.63 13.01 17.02
N ILE A 120 -22.19 11.80 17.00
CA ILE A 120 -21.49 10.61 16.51
C ILE A 120 -21.28 10.72 15.00
N GLU A 121 -22.25 11.22 14.24
CA GLU A 121 -22.08 11.45 12.81
C GLU A 121 -20.90 12.39 12.54
N LYS A 122 -20.71 13.44 13.34
CA LYS A 122 -19.56 14.37 13.19
C LYS A 122 -18.20 13.69 13.33
N LEU A 123 -18.11 12.51 13.94
CA LEU A 123 -16.87 11.71 14.00
C LEU A 123 -16.53 10.98 12.69
N ALA A 124 -17.43 11.06 11.69
CA ALA A 124 -17.17 10.50 10.38
C ALA A 124 -15.98 11.18 9.71
N VAL A 125 -15.03 10.37 9.27
CA VAL A 125 -13.90 10.81 8.45
C VAL A 125 -14.32 10.64 6.99
N PRO A 126 -14.01 11.61 6.11
CA PRO A 126 -14.21 11.41 4.68
C PRO A 126 -13.33 10.25 4.22
N VAL A 127 -13.94 9.22 3.62
CA VAL A 127 -13.19 8.21 2.88
C VAL A 127 -12.64 8.91 1.65
N GLN A 128 -11.35 8.72 1.34
CA GLN A 128 -10.78 9.21 0.08
C GLN A 128 -11.46 8.48 -1.08
N GLY A 129 -12.57 9.05 -1.54
CA GLY A 129 -13.17 8.71 -2.82
C GLY A 129 -12.24 9.14 -3.94
N ASN A 130 -12.32 8.44 -5.06
CA ASN A 130 -11.54 8.73 -6.25
C ASN A 130 -11.86 10.16 -6.71
N VAL A 131 -11.00 11.13 -6.38
CA VAL A 131 -11.19 12.58 -6.69
C VAL A 131 -11.42 12.80 -8.18
N VAL A 132 -10.89 11.89 -9.01
CA VAL A 132 -11.04 11.83 -10.47
C VAL A 132 -12.51 11.73 -10.91
N SER A 133 -13.42 11.16 -10.10
CA SER A 133 -14.81 10.94 -10.51
C SER A 133 -15.79 12.01 -10.03
N GLY A 134 -15.35 13.05 -9.32
CA GLY A 134 -16.23 14.13 -8.81
C GLY A 134 -17.26 13.69 -7.77
N ILE A 135 -17.20 12.44 -7.30
CA ILE A 135 -18.04 11.91 -6.23
C ILE A 135 -17.40 12.35 -4.91
N ALA A 136 -18.10 13.17 -4.13
CA ALA A 136 -17.73 13.46 -2.77
C ALA A 136 -17.56 12.13 -2.02
N GLY A 137 -16.36 11.89 -1.49
CA GLY A 137 -16.05 10.66 -0.78
C GLY A 137 -17.10 10.37 0.29
N GLY A 138 -17.60 9.12 0.31
CA GLY A 138 -18.54 8.68 1.32
C GLY A 138 -17.98 8.84 2.74
N ARG A 139 -18.87 8.84 3.73
CA ARG A 139 -18.47 8.83 5.14
C ARG A 139 -17.94 7.45 5.51
N ASP A 140 -16.95 7.39 6.39
CA ASP A 140 -16.40 6.11 6.81
C ASP A 140 -17.31 5.32 7.75
N ILE A 141 -18.27 6.00 8.37
CA ILE A 141 -19.26 5.43 9.29
C ILE A 141 -20.69 5.66 8.81
N VAL A 142 -21.56 4.70 9.13
CA VAL A 142 -23.01 4.81 9.04
C VAL A 142 -23.57 4.61 10.44
N VAL A 143 -24.44 5.52 10.85
CA VAL A 143 -25.09 5.51 12.16
C VAL A 143 -26.53 5.06 11.96
N GLU A 144 -26.88 3.91 12.55
CA GLU A 144 -28.23 3.36 12.52
C GLU A 144 -28.79 3.34 13.94
N VAL A 145 -30.00 3.83 14.11
CA VAL A 145 -30.75 3.70 15.37
C VAL A 145 -31.56 2.41 15.29
N ILE A 146 -31.23 1.45 16.15
CA ILE A 146 -31.95 0.19 16.32
C ILE A 146 -33.06 0.41 17.37
N GLU A 147 -34.17 -0.34 17.26
CA GLU A 147 -35.33 -0.29 18.15
C GLU A 147 -34.99 0.07 19.62
N GLY A 148 -35.51 1.21 20.07
CA GLY A 148 -35.26 1.79 21.40
C GLY A 148 -34.15 2.85 21.39
N ASN A 149 -33.28 2.81 22.42
CA ASN A 149 -32.14 3.73 22.59
C ASN A 149 -30.80 3.11 22.17
N LYS A 150 -30.79 2.14 21.24
CA LYS A 150 -29.56 1.51 20.76
C LYS A 150 -29.10 2.17 19.48
N VAL A 151 -27.88 2.66 19.47
CA VAL A 151 -27.22 3.20 18.28
C VAL A 151 -26.13 2.24 17.85
N LYS A 152 -26.17 1.85 16.59
CA LYS A 152 -25.17 1.03 15.92
C LYS A 152 -24.40 1.92 14.96
N VAL A 153 -23.09 1.98 15.14
CA VAL A 153 -22.18 2.71 14.26
C VAL A 153 -21.36 1.68 13.51
N ALA A 154 -21.67 1.46 12.23
CA ALA A 154 -20.97 0.50 11.39
C ALA A 154 -19.98 1.23 10.48
N LEU A 155 -18.86 0.59 10.16
CA LEU A 155 -17.98 1.08 9.09
C LEU A 155 -18.63 0.76 7.74
N THR A 156 -18.51 1.67 6.77
CA THR A 156 -18.93 1.39 5.40
C THR A 156 -18.00 0.36 4.77
N GLU A 157 -18.53 -0.46 3.86
CA GLU A 157 -17.71 -1.42 3.10
C GLU A 157 -16.62 -0.71 2.28
N GLU A 158 -16.91 0.50 1.80
CA GLU A 158 -15.94 1.36 1.13
C GLU A 158 -14.79 1.76 2.05
N ALA A 159 -15.08 2.16 3.29
CA ALA A 159 -14.06 2.46 4.29
C ALA A 159 -13.23 1.25 4.67
N ILE A 160 -13.84 0.07 4.79
CA ILE A 160 -13.13 -1.18 5.07
C ILE A 160 -12.16 -1.48 3.95
N ARG A 161 -12.61 -1.47 2.69
CA ARG A 161 -11.75 -1.71 1.52
C ARG A 161 -10.62 -0.71 1.40
N GLU A 162 -10.90 0.58 1.61
CA GLU A 162 -9.87 1.62 1.55
C GLU A 162 -8.84 1.42 2.66
N ARG A 163 -9.25 1.17 3.90
CA ARG A 163 -8.30 0.90 5.00
C ARG A 163 -7.45 -0.34 4.74
N ARG A 164 -8.03 -1.41 4.18
CA ARG A 164 -7.25 -2.60 3.79
C ARG A 164 -6.21 -2.24 2.72
N ARG A 165 -6.60 -1.47 1.70
CA ARG A 165 -5.69 -0.98 0.66
C ARG A 165 -4.56 -0.15 1.26
N SER A 166 -4.88 0.87 2.07
CA SER A 166 -3.87 1.73 2.69
C SER A 166 -2.93 0.93 3.60
N ALA A 167 -3.43 -0.07 4.32
CA ALA A 167 -2.59 -0.94 5.16
C ALA A 167 -1.57 -1.74 4.34
N ILE A 168 -1.97 -2.23 3.16
CA ILE A 168 -1.07 -2.95 2.24
C ILE A 168 -0.04 -1.99 1.65
N GLU A 169 -0.45 -0.82 1.19
CA GLU A 169 0.45 0.20 0.64
C GLU A 169 1.49 0.65 1.68
N GLN A 170 1.06 0.89 2.92
CA GLN A 170 1.94 1.19 4.03
C GLN A 170 2.91 0.03 4.31
N SER A 171 2.43 -1.21 4.25
CA SER A 171 3.28 -2.40 4.43
C SER A 171 4.32 -2.53 3.31
N ILE A 172 3.95 -2.26 2.06
CA ILE A 172 4.87 -2.24 0.91
C ILE A 172 5.98 -1.20 1.15
N GLU A 173 5.63 -0.01 1.62
CA GLU A 173 6.59 1.06 1.87
C GLU A 173 7.51 0.74 3.05
N ILE A 174 7.00 0.10 4.11
CA ILE A 174 7.81 -0.41 5.21
C ILE A 174 8.81 -1.46 4.71
N VAL A 175 8.34 -2.43 3.92
CA VAL A 175 9.20 -3.49 3.36
C VAL A 175 10.26 -2.89 2.44
N ARG A 176 9.89 -1.93 1.58
CA ARG A 176 10.82 -1.21 0.71
C ARG A 176 11.93 -0.54 1.50
N ARG A 177 11.57 0.27 2.50
CA ARG A 177 12.55 0.96 3.35
C ARG A 177 13.50 -0.01 4.04
N ARG A 178 12.97 -1.13 4.55
CA ARG A 178 13.79 -2.17 5.22
C ARG A 178 14.75 -2.87 4.27
N ILE A 179 14.37 -3.06 3.00
CA ILE A 179 15.27 -3.66 2.01
C ILE A 179 16.32 -2.63 1.54
N ASP A 180 15.92 -1.38 1.34
CA ASP A 180 16.84 -0.30 0.96
C ASP A 180 17.91 -0.07 2.04
N GLU A 181 17.56 -0.21 3.32
CA GLU A 181 18.49 -0.18 4.47
C GLU A 181 19.58 -1.26 4.39
N LEU A 182 19.33 -2.39 3.71
CA LEU A 182 20.30 -3.48 3.52
C LEU A 182 21.25 -3.25 2.33
N GLY A 183 20.96 -2.24 1.49
CA GLY A 183 21.88 -1.72 0.47
C GLY A 183 21.67 -2.21 -0.97
N THR A 184 21.57 -1.26 -1.90
CA THR A 184 21.91 -1.33 -3.36
C THR A 184 21.28 -2.41 -4.24
N ARG A 185 20.18 -3.03 -3.83
CA ARG A 185 19.42 -3.95 -4.70
C ARG A 185 18.16 -3.22 -5.16
N GLU A 186 17.72 -3.43 -6.39
CA GLU A 186 16.41 -2.96 -6.87
C GLU A 186 15.38 -4.05 -6.57
N PRO A 187 14.76 -4.12 -5.38
CA PRO A 187 13.77 -5.14 -5.09
C PRO A 187 12.50 -4.86 -5.90
N THR A 188 11.91 -5.93 -6.43
CA THR A 188 10.57 -5.85 -6.99
C THR A 188 9.57 -6.16 -5.88
N ILE A 189 8.85 -5.14 -5.42
CA ILE A 189 7.82 -5.26 -4.38
C ILE A 189 6.50 -4.88 -5.01
N GLN A 190 5.57 -5.83 -5.07
CA GLN A 190 4.27 -5.64 -5.71
C GLN A 190 3.16 -6.26 -4.88
N ARG A 191 1.96 -5.69 -4.94
CA ARG A 191 0.77 -6.31 -4.35
C ARG A 191 0.34 -7.52 -5.20
N GLN A 192 0.10 -8.66 -4.54
CA GLN A 192 -0.36 -9.88 -5.18
C GLN A 192 -1.73 -10.29 -4.61
N GLY A 193 -2.80 -9.99 -5.35
CA GLY A 193 -4.17 -10.28 -4.91
C GLY A 193 -4.68 -9.25 -3.89
N GLU A 194 -5.55 -9.68 -2.97
CA GLU A 194 -6.19 -8.77 -2.03
C GLU A 194 -5.29 -8.40 -0.85
N ASP A 195 -4.67 -9.37 -0.17
CA ASP A 195 -3.99 -9.17 1.12
C ASP A 195 -2.52 -9.59 1.13
N ARG A 196 -1.91 -9.87 -0.04
CA ARG A 196 -0.52 -10.36 -0.11
C ARG A 196 0.41 -9.41 -0.85
N ILE A 197 1.68 -9.46 -0.48
CA ILE A 197 2.78 -8.69 -1.06
C ILE A 197 3.81 -9.68 -1.58
N LEU A 198 4.10 -9.58 -2.86
CA LEU A 198 5.21 -10.26 -3.52
C LEU A 198 6.47 -9.43 -3.35
N VAL A 199 7.53 -10.06 -2.85
CA VAL A 199 8.85 -9.47 -2.68
C VAL A 199 9.87 -10.33 -3.42
N GLN A 200 10.58 -9.72 -4.37
CA GLN A 200 11.66 -10.37 -5.10
C GLN A 200 12.93 -9.55 -4.94
N VAL A 201 13.99 -10.19 -4.44
CA VAL A 201 15.29 -9.54 -4.22
C VAL A 201 16.36 -10.34 -4.98
N PRO A 202 16.89 -9.81 -6.10
CA PRO A 202 17.87 -10.52 -6.92
C PRO A 202 19.25 -10.55 -6.26
N GLY A 203 19.93 -11.69 -6.33
CA GLY A 203 21.31 -11.95 -5.93
C GLY A 203 21.59 -11.99 -4.42
N LEU A 204 20.57 -12.27 -3.59
CA LEU A 204 20.80 -12.83 -2.25
C LEU A 204 21.38 -14.24 -2.45
N GLN A 205 22.64 -14.42 -2.07
CA GLN A 205 23.22 -15.75 -1.86
C GLN A 205 23.06 -16.05 -0.37
N ASP A 206 22.48 -17.21 -0.05
CA ASP A 206 22.33 -17.72 1.32
C ASP A 206 23.66 -17.69 2.10
#